data_AF-A0A957QSD0-F1
#
_entry.id   AF-A0A957QSD0-F1
#
_cell.length_a   1.000
_cell.length_b   1.000
_cell.length_c   1.000
_cell.angle_alpha   90.00
_cell.angle_beta   90.00
_cell.angle_gamma   90.00
#
_symmetry.space_group_name_H-M   'P 1'
#
loop_
_entity.id
_entity.type
_entity.pdbx_description
1 polymer ?
#
loop_
_entity_poly.entity_id
_entity_poly.type
_entity_poly.pdbx_seq_one_letter_code
_entity_poly.pdbx_strand_id
1 'polypeptide(L)' 'MATQRADHQQNPTVDEIPDIVISRLPVYLRTLRLLDSQGAEVTSSQELGELLGISSAQIRKDLSHFGEFGKQGTGYNVA' A
#
# COMPACT_ATOMS: atom_id res chain seq x y z
N MET A 1 -4.24 26.67 29.84
CA MET A 1 -3.62 25.33 29.97
C MET A 1 -3.53 24.74 28.58
N ALA A 2 -2.33 24.74 28.00
CA ALA A 2 -2.09 24.45 26.60
C ALA A 2 -1.91 22.95 26.34
N THR A 3 -2.62 22.46 25.32
CA THR A 3 -2.20 21.53 24.26
C THR A 3 -1.11 20.50 24.58
N GLN A 4 -1.46 19.21 24.50
CA GLN A 4 -0.90 18.33 23.47
C GLN A 4 -1.71 17.02 23.38
N ARG A 5 -2.46 16.82 22.30
CA ARG A 5 -2.81 15.49 21.82
C ARG A 5 -1.60 15.02 21.03
N ALA A 6 -0.89 14.02 21.55
CA ALA A 6 0.19 13.37 20.83
C ALA A 6 -0.44 12.43 19.81
N ASP A 7 -0.53 12.89 18.56
CA ASP A 7 -0.78 12.04 17.41
C ASP A 7 0.38 11.04 17.30
N HIS A 8 0.15 9.82 17.80
CA HIS A 8 1.05 8.69 17.65
C HIS A 8 1.03 8.25 16.18
N GLN A 9 1.88 8.85 15.36
CA GLN A 9 2.23 8.30 14.05
C GLN A 9 3.14 7.07 14.30
N GLN A 10 2.55 5.94 14.69
CA GLN A 10 3.29 4.68 14.83
C GLN A 10 3.67 4.20 13.43
N ASN A 11 4.91 4.44 13.04
CA ASN A 11 5.51 3.76 11.90
C ASN A 11 5.77 2.31 12.33
N PRO A 12 5.26 1.30 11.62
CA PRO A 12 5.38 -0.10 12.04
C PRO A 12 6.87 -0.47 12.11
N THR A 13 7.28 -1.09 13.21
CA THR A 13 8.64 -1.64 13.34
C THR A 13 8.76 -2.85 12.43
N VAL A 14 9.87 -2.94 11.67
CA VAL A 14 10.08 -3.96 10.62
C VAL A 14 9.86 -5.40 11.12
N ASP A 15 10.05 -5.65 12.41
CA ASP A 15 9.83 -6.95 13.06
C ASP A 15 8.35 -7.41 13.09
N GLU A 16 7.37 -6.54 12.84
CA GLU A 16 5.94 -6.89 12.84
C GLU A 16 5.40 -7.24 11.45
N ILE A 17 6.20 -7.04 10.40
CA ILE A 17 5.78 -7.25 9.01
C ILE A 17 6.24 -8.63 8.54
N PRO A 18 5.32 -9.51 8.09
CA PRO A 18 5.71 -10.84 7.64
C PRO A 18 6.69 -10.79 6.46
N ASP A 19 7.73 -11.64 6.46
CA ASP A 19 8.72 -11.74 5.37
C ASP A 19 8.09 -11.93 3.99
N ILE A 20 6.97 -12.67 3.93
CA ILE A 20 6.22 -12.88 2.69
C ILE A 20 5.65 -11.57 2.12
N VAL A 21 5.29 -10.62 2.97
CA VAL A 21 4.82 -9.30 2.55
C VAL A 21 5.99 -8.48 2.03
N ILE A 22 7.13 -8.51 2.73
CA ILE A 22 8.37 -7.84 2.30
C ILE A 22 8.81 -8.36 0.92
N SER A 23 8.74 -9.66 0.68
CA SER A 23 9.08 -10.27 -0.61
C SER A 23 8.17 -9.83 -1.76
N ARG A 24 6.96 -9.35 -1.47
CA ARG A 24 5.99 -8.87 -2.48
C ARG A 24 6.14 -7.38 -2.79
N LEU A 25 6.80 -6.61 -1.94
CA LEU A 25 7.04 -5.18 -2.16
C LEU A 25 7.70 -4.86 -3.52
N PRO A 26 8.76 -5.57 -3.97
CA PRO A 26 9.37 -5.30 -5.26
C PRO A 26 8.41 -5.54 -6.43
N VAL A 27 7.49 -6.49 -6.26
CA VAL A 27 6.46 -6.83 -7.26
C VAL A 27 5.41 -5.73 -7.33
N TYR A 28 4.91 -5.25 -6.19
CA TYR A 28 4.01 -4.10 -6.14
C TYR A 28 4.64 -2.86 -6.77
N LEU A 29 5.89 -2.54 -6.40
CA LEU A 29 6.62 -1.40 -6.95
C LEU A 29 6.82 -1.49 -8.46
N ARG A 30 7.12 -2.68 -9.00
CA ARG A 30 7.27 -2.87 -10.45
C ARG A 30 5.97 -2.60 -11.19
N THR A 31 4.85 -3.07 -10.66
CA THR A 31 3.53 -2.84 -11.26
C THR A 31 3.12 -1.38 -11.16
N LEU A 32 3.37 -0.73 -10.03
CA LEU A 32 3.13 0.72 -9.88
C LEU A 32 3.97 1.51 -10.89
N ARG A 33 5.26 1.22 -11.05
CA ARG A 33 6.10 1.88 -12.07
C ARG A 33 5.62 1.64 -13.51
N LEU A 34 5.07 0.45 -13.77
CA LEU A 34 4.47 0.16 -15.08
C LEU A 34 3.22 1.03 -15.31
N LEU A 35 2.35 1.14 -14.31
CA LEU A 35 1.17 2.00 -14.36
C LEU A 35 1.54 3.48 -14.49
N ASP A 36 2.55 3.93 -13.75
CA ASP A 36 3.13 5.29 -13.85
C ASP A 36 3.63 5.58 -15.26
N SER A 37 4.38 4.65 -15.86
CA SER A 37 4.86 4.78 -17.25
C SER A 37 3.74 4.80 -18.30
N GLN A 38 2.54 4.34 -17.94
CA GLN A 38 1.33 4.40 -18.77
C GLN A 38 0.50 5.66 -18.50
N GLY A 39 0.95 6.54 -17.60
CA GLY A 39 0.25 7.77 -17.21
C GLY A 39 -0.90 7.55 -16.22
N ALA A 40 -0.95 6.41 -15.54
CA ALA A 40 -1.93 6.18 -14.50
C ALA A 40 -1.52 6.92 -13.21
N GLU A 41 -2.39 7.82 -12.74
CA GLU A 41 -2.16 8.54 -11.47
C GLU A 41 -2.64 7.73 -10.26
N VAL A 42 -3.67 6.90 -10.45
CA VAL A 42 -4.33 6.16 -9.37
C VAL A 42 -4.64 4.74 -9.82
N THR A 43 -4.45 3.77 -8.94
CA THR A 43 -4.82 2.37 -9.20
C THR A 43 -5.63 1.79 -8.03
N SER A 44 -6.37 0.71 -8.27
CA SER A 44 -7.15 0.03 -7.23
C SER A 44 -6.49 -1.27 -6.77
N SER A 45 -6.82 -1.73 -5.56
CA SER A 45 -6.42 -3.08 -5.11
C SER A 45 -6.96 -4.19 -6.02
N GLN A 46 -8.05 -3.95 -6.75
CA GLN A 46 -8.59 -4.89 -7.71
C GLN A 46 -7.73 -4.95 -8.96
N GLU A 47 -7.40 -3.81 -9.55
CA GLU A 47 -6.57 -3.72 -10.76
C GLU A 47 -5.15 -4.27 -10.52
N LEU A 48 -4.52 -3.89 -9.39
CA LEU A 48 -3.26 -4.50 -8.96
C LEU A 48 -3.40 -6.02 -8.79
N GLY A 49 -4.54 -6.48 -8.29
CA GLY A 49 -4.81 -7.91 -8.13
C GLY A 49 -4.92 -8.66 -9.44
N GLU A 50 -5.58 -8.06 -10.43
CA GLU A 50 -5.69 -8.61 -11.79
C GLU A 50 -4.33 -8.68 -12.49
N LEU A 51 -3.49 -7.64 -12.33
CA LEU A 51 -2.15 -7.59 -12.91
C LEU A 51 -1.16 -8.56 -12.24
N LEU A 52 -1.31 -8.78 -10.93
CA LEU A 52 -0.38 -9.57 -10.12
C LEU A 52 -0.84 -11.00 -9.86
N GLY A 53 -2.10 -11.33 -10.18
CA GLY A 53 -2.71 -12.60 -9.81
C GLY A 53 -2.90 -12.76 -8.29
N ILE A 54 -3.05 -11.65 -7.56
CA ILE A 54 -3.21 -11.63 -6.11
C ILE A 54 -4.62 -11.13 -5.78
N SER A 55 -5.26 -11.67 -4.74
CA SER A 55 -6.56 -11.15 -4.33
C SER A 55 -6.46 -9.69 -3.83
N SER A 56 -7.45 -8.87 -4.17
CA SER A 56 -7.51 -7.48 -3.70
C SER A 56 -7.50 -7.37 -2.18
N ALA A 57 -8.09 -8.35 -1.48
CA ALA A 57 -8.06 -8.43 -0.02
C ALA A 57 -6.65 -8.64 0.54
N GLN A 58 -5.84 -9.47 -0.12
CA GLN A 58 -4.46 -9.69 0.29
C GLN A 58 -3.59 -8.47 0.03
N ILE A 59 -3.76 -7.78 -1.10
CA ILE A 59 -3.06 -6.52 -1.39
C ILE A 59 -3.38 -5.47 -0.32
N ARG A 60 -4.66 -5.31 0.04
CA ARG A 60 -5.06 -4.40 1.12
C ARG A 60 -4.37 -4.75 2.43
N LYS A 61 -4.38 -6.03 2.82
CA LYS A 61 -3.74 -6.50 4.05
C LYS A 61 -2.23 -6.26 4.05
N ASP A 62 -1.55 -6.62 2.96
CA ASP A 62 -0.11 -6.45 2.78
C ASP A 62 0.29 -4.97 2.91
N LEU A 63 -0.47 -4.06 2.29
CA LEU A 63 -0.20 -2.63 2.35
C LEU A 63 -0.57 -2.03 3.71
N SER A 64 -1.64 -2.51 4.36
CA SER A 64 -2.02 -2.08 5.71
C SER A 64 -0.93 -2.30 6.76
N HIS A 65 -0.02 -3.27 6.54
CA HIS A 65 1.13 -3.50 7.43
C HIS A 65 2.14 -2.34 7.43
N PHE A 66 2.14 -1.47 6.42
CA PHE A 66 3.07 -0.33 6.32
C PHE A 66 2.40 1.01 6.67
N GLY A 67 1.10 1.01 7.01
CA GLY A 67 0.29 2.20 7.23
C GLY A 67 -1.04 2.19 6.45
N GLU A 68 -1.81 3.27 6.57
CA GLU A 68 -3.06 3.45 5.83
C GLU A 68 -2.78 3.98 4.41
N PHE A 69 -2.56 3.08 3.46
CA PHE A 69 -2.46 3.44 2.05
C PHE A 69 -3.83 3.42 1.39
N GLY A 70 -4.28 4.60 0.98
CA GLY A 70 -5.54 4.79 0.27
C GLY A 70 -6.73 5.02 1.19
N LYS A 71 -7.52 6.06 0.88
CA LYS A 71 -8.87 6.20 1.44
C LYS A 71 -9.78 5.17 0.79
N GLN A 72 -10.75 4.66 1.56
CA GLN A 72 -11.81 3.80 1.04
C GLN A 72 -12.47 4.48 -0.16
N GLY A 73 -12.28 3.92 -1.36
CA GLY A 73 -12.83 4.47 -2.61
C GLY A 73 -11.92 5.43 -3.40
N THR A 74 -10.70 5.73 -2.94
CA THR A 74 -9.77 6.63 -3.66
C THR A 74 -8.66 5.89 -4.40
N GLY A 75 -8.33 4.65 -4.02
CA GLY A 75 -7.25 3.88 -4.63
C GLY A 75 -5.87 4.20 -4.05
N TYR A 76 -4.82 3.66 -4.67
CA TYR A 76 -3.42 3.87 -4.35
C TYR A 76 -2.81 4.86 -5.33
N ASN A 77 -2.06 5.83 -4.81
CA ASN A 77 -1.32 6.75 -5.66
C ASN A 77 -0.17 6.01 -6.34
N VAL A 78 -0.06 6.21 -7.65
CA VAL A 78 0.96 5.60 -8.51
C VAL A 78 2.10 6.59 -8.80
N ALA A 79 1.79 7.89 -8.78
CA ALA A 79 2.69 9.00 -9.12
C ALA A 79 3.26 9.75 -7.90
#